data_AF-A0A4U1JBP3-F1
#
_entry.id   AF-A0A4U1JBP3-F1
#
_cell.length_a   1.000
_cell.length_b   1.000
_cell.length_c   1.000
_cell.angle_alpha   90.00
_cell.angle_beta   90.00
_cell.angle_gamma   90.00
#
_symmetry.space_group_name_H-M   'P 1'
#
loop_
_entity.id
_entity.type
_entity.pdbx_description
1 polymer ?
#
loop_
_entity_poly.entity_id
_entity_poly.type
_entity_poly.pdbx_seq_one_letter_code
_entity_poly.pdbx_strand_id
1 'polypeptide(L)'
;MKKKARMLALALLVIVGLTLFAIALTRANVKLEGPHTTRVSSATLDKSLEAAIEFKLREARLATVEDAIELSLRLTGARLHFGLGHPTRLSFGAEPREGNSIEYAHLFARIFDMAAARSKLPARAYVVHSDRAAVFEKVVPLPGLRDHDWVVVEDETPGASRQWFVDATFEDAWLGWDLTHNVKGNVKGRR
;
A
#
# COMPACT_ATOMS: atom_id res chain seq x y z
N MET A 1 -3.68 -46.36 -0.52
CA MET A 1 -4.04 -44.97 -0.13
C MET A 1 -2.84 -44.03 0.02
N LYS A 2 -1.71 -44.44 0.62
CA LYS A 2 -0.53 -43.57 0.86
C LYS A 2 0.11 -42.93 -0.39
N LYS A 3 0.11 -43.60 -1.55
CA LYS A 3 0.73 -43.07 -2.80
C LYS A 3 -0.06 -41.89 -3.40
N LYS A 4 -1.41 -41.96 -3.37
CA LYS A 4 -2.29 -40.88 -3.84
C LYS A 4 -2.19 -39.63 -2.96
N ALA A 5 -2.14 -39.81 -1.64
CA ALA A 5 -1.94 -38.72 -0.69
C ALA A 5 -0.57 -38.03 -0.86
N ARG A 6 0.50 -38.79 -1.11
CA ARG A 6 1.83 -38.24 -1.40
C ARG A 6 1.88 -37.47 -2.72
N MET A 7 1.24 -37.97 -3.79
CA MET A 7 1.17 -37.24 -5.06
C MET A 7 0.33 -35.97 -4.94
N LEU A 8 -0.77 -36.00 -4.18
CA LEU A 8 -1.58 -34.81 -3.91
C LEU A 8 -0.79 -33.75 -3.15
N ALA A 9 -0.05 -34.15 -2.10
CA ALA A 9 0.79 -33.24 -1.33
C ALA A 9 1.94 -32.65 -2.18
N LEU A 10 2.56 -33.46 -3.04
CA LEU A 10 3.59 -32.99 -3.95
C LEU A 10 3.03 -32.02 -4.99
N ALA A 11 1.87 -32.31 -5.57
CA ALA A 11 1.20 -31.40 -6.51
C ALA A 11 0.84 -30.07 -5.84
N LEU A 12 0.33 -30.10 -4.60
CA LEU A 12 0.03 -28.90 -3.84
C LEU A 12 1.30 -28.06 -3.58
N LEU A 13 2.40 -28.71 -3.18
CA LEU A 13 3.70 -28.04 -2.99
C LEU A 13 4.22 -27.40 -4.27
N VAL A 14 4.09 -28.08 -5.41
CA VAL A 14 4.48 -27.54 -6.72
C VAL A 14 3.62 -26.33 -7.07
N ILE A 15 2.31 -26.40 -6.89
CA ILE A 15 1.41 -25.27 -7.15
C ILE A 15 1.75 -24.08 -6.27
N VAL A 16 1.89 -24.28 -4.96
CA VAL A 16 2.29 -23.22 -4.01
C VAL A 16 3.64 -22.62 -4.41
N GLY A 17 4.62 -23.46 -4.76
CA GLY A 17 5.93 -23.01 -5.21
C GLY A 17 5.87 -22.16 -6.48
N LEU A 18 5.07 -22.58 -7.48
CA LEU A 18 4.88 -21.82 -8.72
C LEU A 18 4.16 -20.49 -8.49
N THR A 19 3.14 -20.46 -7.63
CA THR A 19 2.44 -19.22 -7.27
C THR A 19 3.37 -18.22 -6.58
N LEU A 20 4.14 -18.68 -5.59
CA LEU A 20 5.14 -17.84 -4.91
C LEU A 20 6.20 -17.31 -5.89
N PHE A 21 6.66 -18.16 -6.81
CA PHE A 21 7.62 -17.76 -7.84
C PHE A 21 7.03 -16.70 -8.79
N ALA A 22 5.79 -16.85 -9.23
CA ALA A 22 5.11 -15.89 -10.09
C ALA A 22 4.92 -14.51 -9.42
N ILE A 23 4.56 -14.50 -8.12
CA ILE A 23 4.46 -13.27 -7.32
C ILE A 23 5.83 -12.59 -7.22
N ALA A 24 6.86 -13.33 -6.83
CA ALA A 24 8.21 -12.80 -6.70
C ALA A 24 8.74 -12.24 -8.03
N LEU A 25 8.51 -12.95 -9.13
CA LEU A 25 8.90 -12.52 -10.47
C LEU A 25 8.15 -11.24 -10.89
N THR A 26 6.85 -11.17 -10.61
CA THR A 26 6.05 -9.97 -10.91
C THR A 26 6.56 -8.78 -10.12
N ARG A 27 6.75 -8.92 -8.79
CA ARG A 27 7.29 -7.87 -7.93
C ARG A 27 8.66 -7.37 -8.39
N ALA A 28 9.56 -8.28 -8.77
CA ALA A 28 10.90 -7.92 -9.24
C ALA A 28 10.88 -7.13 -10.56
N ASN A 29 9.79 -7.20 -11.33
CA ASN A 29 9.67 -6.60 -12.65
C ASN A 29 8.74 -5.38 -12.70
N VAL A 30 8.16 -4.96 -11.57
CA VAL A 30 7.46 -3.68 -11.46
C VAL A 30 8.47 -2.55 -11.33
N LYS A 31 8.32 -1.51 -12.15
CA LYS A 31 9.07 -0.25 -12.06
C LYS A 31 8.07 0.90 -11.96
N LEU A 32 8.26 1.77 -10.96
CA LEU A 32 7.54 3.03 -10.80
C LEU A 32 8.51 4.16 -11.14
N GLU A 33 8.33 4.76 -12.30
CA GLU A 33 9.26 5.71 -12.89
C GLU A 33 8.71 7.14 -12.76
N GLY A 34 9.63 8.08 -12.52
CA GLY A 34 9.29 9.49 -12.40
C GLY A 34 8.89 10.16 -13.74
N PRO A 35 8.47 11.44 -13.69
CA PRO A 35 8.55 12.30 -12.52
C PRO A 35 7.57 11.88 -11.40
N HIS A 36 8.03 12.03 -10.16
CA HIS A 36 7.23 11.76 -8.96
C HIS A 36 6.68 13.06 -8.42
N THR A 37 5.38 13.11 -8.13
CA THR A 37 4.75 14.27 -7.48
C THR A 37 4.20 13.88 -6.11
N THR A 38 4.53 14.67 -5.09
CA THR A 38 4.16 14.42 -3.69
C THR A 38 3.05 15.36 -3.22
N ARG A 39 2.08 14.81 -2.50
CA ARG A 39 0.97 15.56 -1.90
C ARG A 39 0.53 14.94 -0.57
N VAL A 40 -0.11 15.74 0.27
CA VAL A 40 -0.78 15.23 1.48
C VAL A 40 -2.07 14.51 1.09
N SER A 41 -2.56 13.62 1.95
CA SER A 41 -3.82 12.94 1.68
C SER A 41 -5.00 13.92 1.64
N SER A 42 -5.86 13.76 0.63
CA SER A 42 -7.18 14.37 0.52
C SER A 42 -8.33 13.43 0.93
N ALA A 43 -8.03 12.29 1.56
CA ALA A 43 -9.06 11.36 2.02
C ALA A 43 -9.91 11.98 3.14
N THR A 44 -11.23 11.89 3.00
CA THR A 44 -12.20 12.25 4.03
C THR A 44 -12.88 11.00 4.56
N LEU A 45 -13.03 10.89 5.88
CA LEU A 45 -13.69 9.78 6.53
C LEU A 45 -15.06 10.25 7.03
N ASP A 46 -16.10 9.44 6.86
CA ASP A 46 -17.34 9.69 7.61
C ASP A 46 -17.11 9.50 9.12
N LYS A 47 -18.00 10.05 9.94
CA LYS A 47 -17.87 10.02 11.39
C LYS A 47 -17.82 8.60 11.97
N SER A 48 -18.50 7.65 11.33
CA SER A 48 -18.57 6.27 11.81
C SER A 48 -17.24 5.56 11.58
N LEU A 49 -16.67 5.70 10.39
CA LEU A 49 -15.37 5.13 10.03
C LEU A 49 -14.25 5.79 10.84
N GLU A 50 -14.27 7.12 10.98
CA GLU A 50 -13.28 7.85 11.79
C GLU A 50 -13.26 7.34 13.23
N ALA A 51 -14.43 7.24 13.88
CA ALA A 51 -14.54 6.71 15.24
C ALA A 51 -14.07 5.25 15.36
N ALA A 52 -14.38 4.41 14.37
CA ALA A 52 -13.94 3.02 14.34
C ALA A 52 -12.41 2.89 14.19
N ILE A 53 -11.80 3.71 13.33
CA ILE A 53 -10.34 3.78 13.18
C ILE A 53 -9.73 4.27 14.49
N GLU A 54 -10.20 5.39 15.03
CA GLU A 54 -9.69 5.90 16.30
C GLU A 54 -9.73 4.85 17.41
N PHE A 55 -10.84 4.12 17.53
CA PHE A 55 -10.98 3.02 18.48
C PHE A 55 -9.85 1.99 18.30
N LYS A 56 -9.61 1.54 17.06
CA LYS A 56 -8.51 0.61 16.75
C LYS A 56 -7.14 1.19 17.04
N LEU A 57 -6.93 2.48 16.78
CA LEU A 57 -5.70 3.19 17.14
C LEU A 57 -5.51 3.30 18.66
N ARG A 58 -6.58 3.26 19.48
CA ARG A 58 -6.44 3.23 20.96
C ARG A 58 -6.05 1.85 21.47
N GLU A 59 -6.61 0.81 20.86
CA GLU A 59 -6.29 -0.57 21.21
C GLU A 59 -4.85 -0.93 20.80
N ALA A 60 -4.38 -0.36 19.68
CA ALA A 60 -3.03 -0.55 19.19
C ALA A 60 -2.01 0.21 20.05
N ARG A 61 -1.08 -0.52 20.66
CA ARG A 61 0.13 0.06 21.28
C ARG A 61 1.20 0.23 20.21
N LEU A 62 1.14 1.32 19.45
CA LEU A 62 2.13 1.62 18.41
C LEU A 62 3.36 2.25 19.03
N ALA A 63 4.53 1.61 18.89
CA ALA A 63 5.80 2.09 19.40
C ALA A 63 6.72 2.61 18.30
N THR A 64 6.53 2.15 17.06
CA THR A 64 7.39 2.43 15.91
C THR A 64 6.60 2.90 14.69
N VAL A 65 7.31 3.47 13.70
CA VAL A 65 6.74 3.84 12.41
C VAL A 65 6.22 2.60 11.67
N GLU A 66 6.95 1.50 11.74
CA GLU A 66 6.57 0.22 11.14
C GLU A 66 5.27 -0.34 11.74
N ASP A 67 5.06 -0.22 13.06
CA ASP A 67 3.78 -0.61 13.69
C ASP A 67 2.62 0.20 13.09
N ALA A 68 2.84 1.50 12.86
CA ALA A 68 1.85 2.38 12.26
C ALA A 68 1.61 2.06 10.77
N ILE A 69 2.65 1.69 10.01
CA ILE A 69 2.51 1.20 8.63
C ILE A 69 1.67 -0.08 8.61
N GLU A 70 2.01 -1.09 9.42
CA GLU A 70 1.31 -2.37 9.45
C GLU A 70 -0.17 -2.20 9.81
N LEU A 71 -0.46 -1.40 10.83
CA LEU A 71 -1.84 -1.11 11.21
C LEU A 71 -2.60 -0.39 10.08
N SER A 72 -1.95 0.56 9.43
CA SER A 72 -2.56 1.33 8.34
C SER A 72 -2.83 0.48 7.11
N LEU A 73 -1.93 -0.44 6.75
CA LEU A 73 -2.15 -1.43 5.69
C LEU A 73 -3.38 -2.29 6.02
N ARG A 74 -3.43 -2.85 7.23
CA ARG A 74 -4.54 -3.70 7.67
C ARG A 74 -5.88 -2.96 7.66
N LEU A 75 -5.92 -1.73 8.17
CA LEU A 75 -7.16 -0.95 8.20
C LEU A 75 -7.58 -0.48 6.81
N THR A 76 -6.64 -0.20 5.91
CA THR A 76 -6.91 0.14 4.50
C THR A 76 -7.49 -1.07 3.76
N GLY A 77 -6.84 -2.24 3.85
CA GLY A 77 -7.31 -3.48 3.23
C GLY A 77 -8.63 -4.00 3.81
N ALA A 78 -8.99 -3.62 5.04
CA ALA A 78 -10.31 -3.92 5.60
C ALA A 78 -11.44 -3.05 4.98
N ARG A 79 -11.11 -2.00 4.23
CA ARG A 79 -12.08 -1.06 3.62
C ARG A 79 -12.06 -1.09 2.11
N LEU A 80 -10.97 -1.52 1.50
CA LEU A 80 -10.81 -1.57 0.06
C LEU A 80 -10.46 -2.98 -0.39
N HIS A 81 -11.01 -3.38 -1.52
CA HIS A 81 -10.50 -4.47 -2.34
C HIS A 81 -10.17 -3.92 -3.73
N PHE A 82 -9.10 -4.42 -4.35
CA PHE A 82 -8.62 -3.85 -5.60
C PHE A 82 -9.66 -3.97 -6.71
N GLY A 83 -9.95 -2.85 -7.36
CA GLY A 83 -10.88 -2.76 -8.47
C GLY A 83 -10.64 -1.51 -9.32
N LEU A 84 -10.92 -1.61 -10.61
CA LEU A 84 -10.83 -0.51 -11.58
C LEU A 84 -12.21 -0.19 -12.20
N GLY A 85 -13.28 -0.85 -11.75
CA GLY A 85 -14.61 -0.79 -12.34
C GLY A 85 -15.45 0.41 -11.89
N HIS A 86 -14.88 1.33 -11.11
CA HIS A 86 -15.60 2.43 -10.46
C HIS A 86 -14.89 3.77 -10.62
N PRO A 87 -15.64 4.89 -10.48
CA PRO A 87 -15.02 6.21 -10.39
C PRO A 87 -14.30 6.40 -9.06
N THR A 88 -13.09 6.97 -9.12
CA THR A 88 -12.29 7.36 -7.95
C THR A 88 -13.09 8.25 -7.00
N ARG A 89 -13.18 7.87 -5.73
CA ARG A 89 -13.83 8.64 -4.66
C ARG A 89 -12.92 8.71 -3.43
N LEU A 90 -12.59 9.92 -2.97
CA LEU A 90 -11.75 10.11 -1.78
C LEU A 90 -12.54 10.25 -0.47
N SER A 91 -13.85 10.00 -0.52
CA SER A 91 -14.70 9.87 0.66
C SER A 91 -14.86 8.40 1.03
N PHE A 92 -14.58 8.06 2.28
CA PHE A 92 -14.63 6.69 2.79
C PHE A 92 -15.61 6.57 3.95
N GLY A 93 -16.35 5.48 3.97
CA GLY A 93 -17.29 5.15 5.04
C GLY A 93 -17.08 3.76 5.60
N ALA A 94 -17.99 3.32 6.47
CA ALA A 94 -17.85 2.04 7.18
C ALA A 94 -17.85 0.83 6.23
N GLU A 95 -18.59 0.87 5.12
CA GLU A 95 -18.71 -0.29 4.23
C GLU A 95 -17.49 -0.48 3.34
N PRO A 96 -16.95 -1.72 3.21
CA PRO A 96 -15.91 -2.03 2.24
C PRO A 96 -16.38 -1.82 0.80
N ARG A 97 -15.47 -1.43 -0.09
CA ARG A 97 -15.77 -1.20 -1.52
C ARG A 97 -14.56 -1.42 -2.43
N GLU A 98 -14.79 -1.44 -3.74
CA GLU A 98 -13.70 -1.39 -4.71
C GLU A 98 -12.86 -0.11 -4.54
N GLY A 99 -11.54 -0.25 -4.72
CA GLY A 99 -10.57 0.84 -4.65
C GLY A 99 -9.48 0.72 -5.72
N ASN A 100 -9.09 1.84 -6.32
CA ASN A 100 -7.90 1.92 -7.18
C ASN A 100 -6.69 2.48 -6.41
N SER A 101 -5.50 2.49 -7.03
CA SER A 101 -4.25 2.89 -6.38
C SER A 101 -4.30 4.28 -5.72
N ILE A 102 -5.01 5.22 -6.34
CA ILE A 102 -5.23 6.57 -5.79
C ILE A 102 -5.96 6.48 -4.44
N GLU A 103 -7.04 5.70 -4.37
CA GLU A 103 -7.85 5.59 -3.15
C GLU A 103 -7.12 4.84 -2.04
N TYR A 104 -6.38 3.79 -2.38
CA TYR A 104 -5.51 3.08 -1.44
C TYR A 104 -4.45 4.01 -0.86
N ALA A 105 -3.72 4.74 -1.70
CA ALA A 105 -2.66 5.64 -1.26
C ALA A 105 -3.22 6.74 -0.34
N HIS A 106 -4.34 7.34 -0.73
CA HIS A 106 -4.99 8.39 0.05
C HIS A 106 -5.56 7.88 1.38
N LEU A 107 -6.27 6.76 1.40
CA LEU A 107 -6.81 6.18 2.63
C LEU A 107 -5.68 5.75 3.57
N PHE A 108 -4.68 5.04 3.06
CA PHE A 108 -3.50 4.63 3.82
C PHE A 108 -2.82 5.84 4.47
N ALA A 109 -2.48 6.86 3.69
CA ALA A 109 -1.77 8.03 4.19
C ALA A 109 -2.57 8.76 5.29
N ARG A 110 -3.91 8.84 5.14
CA ARG A 110 -4.78 9.42 6.17
C ARG A 110 -4.78 8.61 7.46
N ILE A 111 -4.90 7.28 7.38
CA ILE A 111 -4.88 6.41 8.56
C ILE A 111 -3.51 6.45 9.24
N PHE A 112 -2.43 6.46 8.46
CA PHE A 112 -1.08 6.57 8.97
C PHE A 112 -0.87 7.87 9.73
N ASP A 113 -1.27 9.02 9.16
CA ASP A 113 -1.14 10.32 9.83
C ASP A 113 -1.95 10.36 11.14
N MET A 114 -3.14 9.73 11.18
CA MET A 114 -3.91 9.59 12.41
C MET A 114 -3.17 8.73 13.45
N ALA A 115 -2.55 7.63 13.02
CA ALA A 115 -1.78 6.73 13.87
C ALA A 115 -0.52 7.41 14.45
N ALA A 116 0.26 8.07 13.59
CA ALA A 116 1.46 8.80 13.96
C ALA A 116 1.16 9.93 14.95
N ALA A 117 0.14 10.76 14.66
CA ALA A 117 -0.27 11.85 15.54
C ALA A 117 -0.69 11.33 16.94
N ARG A 118 -1.47 10.25 16.99
CA ARG A 118 -1.94 9.66 18.26
C ARG A 118 -0.79 9.15 19.12
N SER A 119 0.17 8.46 18.50
CA SER A 119 1.32 7.87 19.19
C SER A 119 2.51 8.81 19.31
N LYS A 120 2.36 10.08 18.88
CA LYS A 120 3.42 11.10 18.87
C LYS A 120 4.68 10.62 18.14
N LEU A 121 4.50 9.84 17.08
CA LEU A 121 5.60 9.41 16.22
C LEU A 121 6.01 10.61 15.35
N PRO A 122 7.32 10.94 15.25
CA PRO A 122 7.81 12.01 14.38
C PRO A 122 7.84 11.50 12.93
N ALA A 123 6.69 11.20 12.35
CA ALA A 123 6.59 10.68 11.00
C ALA A 123 5.34 11.15 10.29
N ARG A 124 5.42 11.23 8.95
CA ARG A 124 4.32 11.68 8.11
C ARG A 124 4.23 10.90 6.81
N ALA A 125 3.01 10.70 6.31
CA ALA A 125 2.77 10.07 5.02
C ALA A 125 2.45 11.10 3.94
N TYR A 126 3.02 10.89 2.75
CA TYR A 126 2.73 11.65 1.54
C TYR A 126 2.33 10.71 0.42
N VAL A 127 1.21 11.01 -0.25
CA VAL A 127 0.80 10.35 -1.47
C VAL A 127 1.75 10.78 -2.59
N VAL A 128 2.27 9.80 -3.32
CA VAL A 128 3.16 9.98 -4.45
C VAL A 128 2.48 9.47 -5.70
N HIS A 129 2.36 10.33 -6.71
CA HIS A 129 1.94 9.92 -8.05
C HIS A 129 3.18 9.71 -8.92
N SER A 130 3.24 8.55 -9.58
CA SER A 130 4.22 8.26 -10.63
C SER A 130 3.54 8.28 -11.99
N ASP A 131 4.06 9.08 -12.91
CA ASP A 131 3.52 9.21 -14.26
C ASP A 131 3.64 7.91 -15.09
N ARG A 132 4.50 6.99 -14.66
CA ARG A 132 4.74 5.72 -15.36
C ARG A 132 4.91 4.53 -14.41
N ALA A 133 4.06 3.53 -14.61
CA ALA A 133 4.18 2.19 -14.07
C ALA A 133 4.43 1.18 -15.20
N ALA A 134 5.46 0.34 -15.04
CA ALA A 134 5.81 -0.69 -16.00
C ALA A 134 5.93 -2.05 -15.30
N VAL A 135 5.48 -3.11 -15.98
CA VAL A 135 5.65 -4.50 -15.55
C VAL A 135 6.38 -5.24 -16.67
N PHE A 136 7.48 -5.93 -16.36
CA PHE A 136 8.36 -6.56 -17.36
C PHE A 136 8.81 -5.58 -18.46
N GLU A 137 9.16 -4.35 -18.06
CA GLU A 137 9.58 -3.25 -18.94
C GLU A 137 8.52 -2.76 -19.94
N LYS A 138 7.31 -3.32 -19.89
CA LYS A 138 6.18 -2.90 -20.69
C LYS A 138 5.24 -2.06 -19.84
N VAL A 139 4.86 -0.90 -20.37
CA VAL A 139 3.78 -0.10 -19.78
C VAL A 139 2.47 -0.83 -20.02
N VAL A 140 1.67 -1.00 -18.97
CA VAL A 140 0.36 -1.63 -19.09
C VAL A 140 -0.59 -0.61 -19.73
N PRO A 141 -1.21 -0.90 -20.90
CA PRO A 141 -1.98 0.08 -21.64
C PRO A 141 -3.43 0.24 -21.11
N LEU A 142 -3.61 0.17 -19.80
CA LEU A 142 -4.89 0.35 -19.13
C LEU A 142 -4.83 1.58 -18.21
N PRO A 143 -5.80 2.52 -18.31
CA PRO A 143 -5.91 3.62 -17.36
C PRO A 143 -5.95 3.11 -15.91
N GLY A 144 -5.17 3.71 -15.01
CA GLY A 144 -4.99 3.24 -13.64
C GLY A 144 -3.95 2.12 -13.45
N LEU A 145 -3.34 1.63 -14.55
CA LEU A 145 -2.15 0.76 -14.53
C LEU A 145 -0.96 1.35 -15.31
N ARG A 146 -1.19 2.43 -16.07
CA ARG A 146 -0.15 3.18 -16.78
C ARG A 146 0.63 4.11 -15.87
N ASP A 147 -0.07 4.70 -14.91
CA ASP A 147 0.41 5.55 -13.83
C ASP A 147 0.01 4.89 -12.51
N HIS A 148 0.61 5.32 -11.40
CA HIS A 148 0.35 4.67 -10.12
C HIS A 148 0.59 5.60 -8.93
N ASP A 149 -0.39 5.61 -8.02
CA ASP A 149 -0.29 6.32 -6.75
C ASP A 149 0.14 5.34 -5.65
N TRP A 150 1.12 5.74 -4.87
CA TRP A 150 1.67 5.01 -3.73
C TRP A 150 2.01 6.01 -2.61
N VAL A 151 2.63 5.57 -1.51
CA VAL A 151 2.89 6.44 -0.35
C VAL A 151 4.35 6.41 0.06
N VAL A 152 4.95 7.58 0.27
CA VAL A 152 6.21 7.70 1.01
C VAL A 152 5.88 8.08 2.45
N VAL A 153 6.41 7.31 3.39
CA VAL A 153 6.41 7.66 4.82
C VAL A 153 7.79 8.21 5.14
N GLU A 154 7.86 9.38 5.75
CA GLU A 154 9.12 10.04 6.12
C GLU A 154 9.23 10.12 7.63
N ASP A 155 10.40 9.75 8.18
CA ASP A 155 10.79 10.05 9.55
C ASP A 155 11.25 11.51 9.63
N GLU A 156 10.51 12.32 10.38
CA GLU A 156 10.74 13.74 10.59
C GLU A 156 11.66 14.03 11.81
N THR A 157 12.25 12.99 12.43
CA THR A 157 13.25 13.17 13.48
C THR A 157 14.45 13.98 12.94
N PRO A 158 14.87 15.08 13.59
CA PRO A 158 16.00 15.88 13.12
C PRO A 158 17.26 15.04 12.90
N GLY A 159 17.78 15.02 11.68
CA GLY A 159 18.98 14.26 11.30
C GLY A 159 18.73 12.80 10.90
N ALA A 160 17.50 12.29 11.07
CA ALA A 160 17.09 11.05 10.42
C ALA A 160 16.82 11.31 8.93
N SER A 161 17.10 10.31 8.09
CA SER A 161 16.80 10.33 6.65
C SER A 161 16.02 9.10 6.22
N ARG A 162 15.30 8.48 7.16
CA ARG A 162 14.61 7.22 6.89
C ARG A 162 13.29 7.49 6.16
N GLN A 163 13.12 6.78 5.06
CA GLN A 163 11.90 6.78 4.26
C GLN A 163 11.45 5.33 4.06
N TRP A 164 10.14 5.13 4.00
CA TRP A 164 9.53 3.88 3.60
C TRP A 164 8.65 4.13 2.37
N PHE A 165 8.79 3.28 1.36
CA PHE A 165 8.03 3.34 0.12
C PHE A 165 6.94 2.27 0.20
N VAL A 166 5.69 2.69 0.38
CA VAL A 166 4.57 1.83 0.77
C VAL A 166 3.49 1.84 -0.30
N ASP A 167 2.97 0.66 -0.62
CA ASP A 167 1.87 0.48 -1.54
C ASP A 167 0.82 -0.49 -1.00
N ALA A 168 -0.27 0.09 -0.50
CA ALA A 168 -1.38 -0.67 0.05
C ALA A 168 -2.16 -1.44 -1.04
N THR A 169 -2.12 -1.02 -2.31
CA THR A 169 -2.72 -1.77 -3.42
C THR A 169 -1.91 -3.02 -3.72
N PHE A 170 -0.58 -2.93 -3.69
CA PHE A 170 0.29 -4.09 -3.87
C PHE A 170 0.15 -5.09 -2.73
N GLU A 171 -0.04 -4.61 -1.50
CA GLU A 171 -0.34 -5.47 -0.37
C GLU A 171 -1.62 -6.28 -0.59
N ASP A 172 -2.71 -5.62 -1.00
CA ASP A 172 -4.00 -6.28 -1.29
C ASP A 172 -3.88 -7.28 -2.47
N ALA A 173 -3.03 -6.96 -3.45
CA ALA A 173 -2.72 -7.83 -4.58
C ALA A 173 -1.69 -8.93 -4.26
N TRP A 174 -1.28 -9.09 -3.00
CA TRP A 174 -0.29 -10.08 -2.54
C TRP A 174 1.10 -9.93 -3.18
N LEU A 175 1.42 -8.74 -3.69
CA LEU A 175 2.74 -8.38 -4.22
C LEU A 175 3.69 -7.86 -3.13
N GLY A 176 3.13 -7.53 -1.96
CA GLY A 176 3.82 -6.96 -0.81
C GLY A 176 3.93 -5.44 -0.90
N TRP A 177 3.74 -4.77 0.24
CA TRP A 177 3.67 -3.32 0.30
C TRP A 177 4.98 -2.55 0.05
N ASP A 178 6.15 -3.14 0.31
CA ASP A 178 7.43 -2.43 0.27
C ASP A 178 7.95 -2.26 -1.17
N LEU A 179 7.98 -1.01 -1.62
CA LEU A 179 8.40 -0.59 -2.95
C LEU A 179 9.87 -0.15 -3.05
N THR A 180 10.69 -0.35 -2.02
CA THR A 180 12.09 0.13 -1.97
C THR A 180 12.90 -0.23 -3.23
N HIS A 181 12.61 -1.38 -3.85
CA HIS A 181 13.30 -1.83 -5.07
C HIS A 181 12.58 -1.47 -6.39
N ASN A 182 11.34 -1.00 -6.30
CA ASN A 182 10.44 -0.73 -7.42
C ASN A 182 10.48 0.73 -7.87
N VAL A 183 10.70 1.67 -6.95
CA VAL A 183 10.77 3.11 -7.26
C VAL A 183 12.07 3.45 -7.99
N LYS A 184 11.95 4.21 -9.09
CA LYS A 184 13.06 4.72 -9.91
C LYS A 184 12.97 6.23 -10.05
N GLY A 185 14.10 6.91 -9.86
CA GLY A 185 14.17 8.38 -9.90
C GLY A 185 13.99 9.02 -8.52
N ASN A 186 14.13 10.34 -8.47
CA ASN A 186 14.09 11.10 -7.23
C ASN A 186 12.65 11.32 -6.75
N VAL A 187 12.39 10.94 -5.51
CA VAL A 187 11.16 11.29 -4.79
C VAL A 187 11.50 12.49 -3.90
N LYS A 188 10.99 13.67 -4.26
CA LYS A 188 11.19 14.85 -3.42
C LYS A 188 10.13 14.85 -2.31
N GLY A 189 10.56 14.55 -1.08
CA GLY A 189 9.82 14.92 0.11
C GLY A 189 9.62 16.44 0.16
N ARG A 190 8.51 16.91 0.74
CA ARG A 190 8.36 18.35 1.04
C ARG A 190 9.23 18.65 2.27
N ARG A 191 10.45 19.12 2.04
CA ARG A 191 11.21 19.88 3.06
C ARG A 191 10.69 21.30 3.15
#